data_AF-A0A3A0A4S3-F1
#
_entry.id   AF-A0A3A0A4S3-F1
#
_cell.length_a   1.000
_cell.length_b   1.000
_cell.length_c   1.000
_cell.angle_alpha   90.00
_cell.angle_beta   90.00
_cell.angle_gamma   90.00
#
_symmetry.space_group_name_H-M   'P 1'
#
loop_
_entity.id
_entity.type
_entity.pdbx_description
1 polymer ?
#
loop_
_entity_poly.entity_id
_entity_poly.type
_entity_poly.pdbx_seq_one_letter_code
_entity_poly.pdbx_strand_id
1 'polypeptide(L)'
;MSSDSYVALPGDASTREVWSLNNWLPRIEQVRAALQLRIDEVIGATGDEGENEADLATTSMRQGMGLVFVLGVLAGALPFVVNWISATRAGTALPLLRLVQNLNEQGDQWATLPLPLDIWVDTARTLAGVDPRAPGWLVAFLSALGEWINWPLNWLALWLVYGLGVLVVSKLLGGPTTLQRFYAATAYAFTPLLLAALSPIPCLGALATFVGIVWMVVMYIHAVYVVTGLDMGRAILSVFLPAALVAVVGVIMLGATILSLLQLLI
;
A
#
# COMPACT_ATOMS: atom_id res chain seq x y z
N MET A 1 33.99 -19.69 37.62
CA MET A 1 33.07 -20.45 36.74
C MET A 1 32.08 -19.45 36.19
N SER A 2 32.23 -19.08 34.92
CA SER A 2 31.38 -18.11 34.23
C SER A 2 30.27 -18.88 33.55
N SER A 3 29.08 -18.88 34.15
CA SER A 3 27.89 -19.60 33.69
C SER A 3 26.78 -18.65 33.24
N ASP A 4 27.16 -17.60 32.50
CA ASP A 4 26.20 -16.69 31.84
C ASP A 4 26.43 -16.72 30.33
N SER A 5 26.33 -17.90 29.73
CA SER A 5 26.12 -18.00 28.28
C SER A 5 24.61 -17.91 28.04
N TYR A 6 24.08 -16.69 27.93
CA TYR A 6 22.73 -16.45 27.44
C TYR A 6 22.70 -16.78 25.94
N VAL A 7 22.53 -18.06 25.62
CA VAL A 7 22.07 -18.47 24.29
C VAL A 7 20.58 -18.17 24.28
N ALA A 8 20.21 -17.02 23.72
CA ALA A 8 18.81 -16.71 23.46
C ALA A 8 18.27 -17.76 22.48
N LEU A 9 17.36 -18.60 22.96
CA LEU A 9 16.66 -19.56 22.10
C LEU A 9 15.71 -18.77 21.18
N PRO A 10 15.64 -19.09 19.87
CA PRO A 10 14.68 -18.47 18.97
C PRO A 10 13.26 -18.67 19.52
N GLY A 11 12.58 -17.57 19.86
CA GLY A 11 11.22 -17.59 20.39
C GLY A 11 11.07 -17.39 21.91
N ASP A 12 12.16 -17.31 22.69
CA ASP A 12 12.11 -17.09 24.15
C ASP A 12 12.31 -15.60 24.54
N ALA A 13 11.81 -14.69 23.70
CA ALA A 13 11.80 -13.27 24.04
C ALA A 13 10.73 -13.03 25.11
N SER A 14 11.13 -12.41 26.23
CA SER A 14 10.18 -12.02 27.26
C SER A 14 9.08 -11.16 26.62
N THR A 15 7.82 -11.29 27.07
CA THR A 15 6.67 -10.61 26.42
C THR A 15 6.89 -9.10 26.28
N ARG A 16 7.73 -8.51 27.14
CA ARG A 16 8.14 -7.09 27.11
C ARG A 16 9.06 -6.74 25.94
N GLU A 17 9.96 -7.65 25.55
CA GLU A 17 10.87 -7.46 24.41
C GLU A 17 10.13 -7.55 23.08
N VAL A 18 9.10 -8.40 22.98
CA VAL A 18 8.26 -8.54 21.79
C VAL A 18 7.58 -7.22 21.39
N TRP A 19 7.22 -6.38 22.37
CA TRP A 19 6.58 -5.07 22.14
C TRP A 19 7.57 -3.91 22.01
N SER A 20 8.88 -4.17 22.03
CA SER A 20 9.85 -3.10 21.80
C SER A 20 9.80 -2.65 20.34
N LEU A 21 9.74 -1.33 20.12
CA LEU A 21 9.68 -0.75 18.77
C LEU A 21 10.85 -1.18 17.88
N ASN A 22 12.01 -1.44 18.48
CA ASN A 22 13.22 -1.89 17.79
C ASN A 22 13.07 -3.29 17.14
N ASN A 23 12.13 -4.10 17.63
CA ASN A 23 11.83 -5.42 17.07
C ASN A 23 10.75 -5.36 15.97
N TRP A 24 10.06 -4.23 15.85
CA TRP A 24 8.97 -4.02 14.89
C TRP A 24 9.37 -3.12 13.71
N LEU A 25 10.43 -2.34 13.84
CA LEU A 25 10.88 -1.43 12.81
C LEU A 25 12.35 -1.66 12.48
N PRO A 26 12.72 -1.61 11.19
CA PRO A 26 14.12 -1.57 10.81
C PRO A 26 14.75 -0.25 11.27
N ARG A 27 16.06 -0.26 11.43
CA ARG A 27 16.83 0.93 11.76
C ARG A 27 16.82 1.90 10.58
N ILE A 28 16.92 3.20 10.88
CA ILE A 28 16.94 4.24 9.84
C ILE A 28 18.14 4.08 8.88
N GLU A 29 19.26 3.54 9.37
CA GLU A 29 20.44 3.23 8.57
C GLU A 29 20.14 2.15 7.52
N GLN A 30 19.35 1.13 7.89
CA GLN A 30 18.92 0.06 6.98
C GLN A 30 17.97 0.61 5.91
N VAL A 31 17.02 1.46 6.30
CA VAL A 31 16.13 2.16 5.36
C VAL A 31 16.92 3.03 4.38
N ARG A 32 17.93 3.76 4.87
CA ARG A 32 18.81 4.58 4.03
C ARG A 32 19.65 3.73 3.07
N ALA A 33 20.20 2.61 3.54
CA ALA A 33 20.95 1.69 2.69
C ALA A 33 20.06 1.10 1.59
N ALA A 34 18.85 0.66 1.95
CA ALA A 34 17.88 0.14 0.99
C ALA A 34 17.48 1.19 -0.07
N LEU A 35 17.26 2.46 0.33
CA LEU A 35 16.99 3.56 -0.60
C LEU A 35 18.14 3.81 -1.59
N GLN A 36 19.37 3.46 -1.21
CA GLN A 36 20.56 3.51 -2.09
C GLN A 36 20.73 2.24 -2.93
N LEU A 37 19.70 1.38 -3.00
CA LEU A 37 19.73 0.08 -3.69
C LEU A 37 20.79 -0.88 -3.12
N ARG A 38 21.10 -0.79 -1.82
CA ARG A 38 21.99 -1.72 -1.10
C ARG A 38 21.18 -2.67 -0.24
N ILE A 39 20.26 -3.39 -0.86
CA ILE A 39 19.30 -4.29 -0.17
C ILE A 39 19.99 -5.56 0.33
N ASP A 40 21.07 -5.97 -0.32
CA ASP A 40 21.93 -7.09 0.06
C ASP A 40 22.59 -6.90 1.43
N GLU A 41 22.84 -5.65 1.85
CA GLU A 41 23.46 -5.34 3.14
C GLU A 41 22.50 -5.41 4.33
N VAL A 42 21.20 -5.38 4.06
CA VAL A 42 20.14 -5.32 5.09
C VAL A 42 19.33 -6.60 5.21
N ILE A 43 19.62 -7.60 4.37
CA ILE A 43 18.94 -8.89 4.33
C ILE A 43 19.93 -10.01 4.65
N GLY A 44 19.62 -10.84 5.63
CA GLY A 44 20.49 -11.95 6.02
C GLY A 44 20.72 -12.96 4.90
N ALA A 45 21.90 -13.57 4.92
CA ALA A 45 22.39 -14.43 3.84
C ALA A 45 21.57 -15.71 3.64
N THR A 46 21.04 -16.29 4.72
CA THR A 46 20.37 -17.59 4.77
C THR A 46 18.85 -17.47 4.60
N GLY A 47 18.27 -16.32 4.97
CA GLY A 47 16.82 -16.13 5.00
C GLY A 47 16.12 -16.85 6.16
N ASP A 48 16.86 -17.27 7.19
CA ASP A 48 16.30 -17.76 8.45
C ASP A 48 15.86 -16.57 9.33
N GLU A 49 14.62 -16.58 9.80
CA GLU A 49 14.09 -15.54 10.69
C GLU A 49 14.82 -15.48 12.03
N GLY A 50 15.24 -16.62 12.58
CA GLY A 50 15.97 -16.65 13.85
C GLY A 50 17.30 -15.91 13.75
N GLU A 51 18.03 -16.14 12.65
CA GLU A 51 19.28 -15.41 12.37
C GLU A 51 19.00 -13.93 12.11
N ASN A 52 17.95 -13.60 11.35
CA ASN A 52 17.63 -12.20 11.03
C ASN A 52 17.19 -11.39 12.26
N GLU A 53 16.56 -12.03 13.25
CA GLU A 53 16.16 -11.38 14.49
C GLU A 53 17.31 -11.27 15.49
N ALA A 54 18.29 -12.19 15.43
CA ALA A 54 19.48 -12.15 16.26
C ALA A 54 20.52 -11.13 15.76
N ASP A 55 20.63 -10.93 14.44
CA ASP A 55 21.57 -10.00 13.85
C ASP A 55 20.96 -8.61 13.64
N LEU A 56 21.52 -7.64 14.38
CA LEU A 56 21.16 -6.22 14.33
C LEU A 56 21.37 -5.57 12.96
N ALA A 57 22.19 -6.17 12.08
CA ALA A 57 22.43 -5.68 10.74
C ALA A 57 21.31 -6.06 9.76
N THR A 58 20.54 -7.11 10.07
CA THR A 58 19.57 -7.70 9.14
C THR A 58 18.13 -7.30 9.48
N THR A 59 17.22 -7.54 8.52
CA THR A 59 15.81 -7.18 8.64
C THR A 59 14.95 -8.44 8.62
N SER A 60 14.06 -8.59 9.60
CA SER A 60 13.08 -9.67 9.63
C SER A 60 11.79 -9.31 8.88
N MET A 61 10.96 -10.31 8.54
CA MET A 61 9.65 -10.07 7.91
C MET A 61 8.75 -9.21 8.81
N ARG A 62 8.83 -9.41 10.13
CA ARG A 62 8.10 -8.63 11.14
C ARG A 62 8.45 -7.15 11.07
N GLN A 63 9.75 -6.83 10.99
CA GLN A 63 10.22 -5.47 10.81
C GLN A 63 9.77 -4.88 9.46
N GLY A 64 9.79 -5.69 8.38
CA GLY A 64 9.23 -5.28 7.09
C GLY A 64 7.75 -4.93 7.16
N MET A 65 6.94 -5.72 7.88
CA MET A 65 5.52 -5.45 8.08
C MET A 65 5.29 -4.16 8.87
N GLY A 66 6.03 -3.96 9.96
CA GLY A 66 5.97 -2.71 10.73
C GLY A 66 6.40 -1.49 9.92
N LEU A 67 7.43 -1.64 9.07
CA LEU A 67 7.86 -0.59 8.14
C LEU A 67 6.74 -0.18 7.19
N VAL A 68 6.12 -1.13 6.48
CA VAL A 68 5.03 -0.85 5.53
C VAL A 68 3.86 -0.17 6.24
N PHE A 69 3.49 -0.65 7.43
CA PHE A 69 2.42 -0.07 8.25
C PHE A 69 2.73 1.38 8.64
N VAL A 70 3.91 1.63 9.22
CA VAL A 70 4.31 2.97 9.67
C VAL A 70 4.41 3.94 8.49
N LEU A 71 4.99 3.51 7.36
CA LEU A 71 5.05 4.33 6.16
C LEU A 71 3.66 4.67 5.63
N GLY A 72 2.71 3.74 5.66
CA GLY A 72 1.31 4.00 5.28
C GLY A 72 0.63 5.01 6.21
N VAL A 73 0.85 4.90 7.52
CA VAL A 73 0.33 5.87 8.52
C VAL A 73 0.93 7.26 8.29
N LEU A 74 2.24 7.34 8.04
CA LEU A 74 2.96 8.60 7.82
C LEU A 74 2.56 9.26 6.49
N ALA A 75 2.50 8.47 5.41
CA ALA A 75 1.97 8.94 4.12
C ALA A 75 0.54 9.46 4.28
N GLY A 76 -0.23 8.74 5.09
CA GLY A 76 -1.52 9.04 5.71
C GLY A 76 -1.79 10.47 6.15
N ALA A 77 -0.84 11.02 6.90
CA ALA A 77 -1.14 12.06 7.86
C ALA A 77 -1.52 13.39 7.20
N LEU A 78 -0.78 13.80 6.16
CA LEU A 78 -1.04 15.08 5.50
C LEU A 78 -2.37 15.08 4.73
N PRO A 79 -2.68 14.06 3.89
CA PRO A 79 -4.00 13.96 3.27
C PRO A 79 -5.15 13.86 4.27
N PHE A 80 -4.97 13.16 5.39
CA PHE A 80 -5.96 13.13 6.47
C PHE A 80 -6.33 14.53 6.96
N VAL A 81 -5.33 15.35 7.31
CA VAL A 81 -5.56 16.72 7.81
C VAL A 81 -6.26 17.57 6.75
N VAL A 82 -5.81 17.51 5.49
CA VAL A 82 -6.40 18.30 4.41
C VAL A 82 -7.84 17.87 4.14
N ASN A 83 -8.10 16.56 4.07
CA ASN A 83 -9.44 15.99 3.86
C ASN A 83 -10.39 16.33 5.00
N TRP A 84 -9.91 16.30 6.24
CA TRP A 84 -10.72 16.69 7.39
C TRP A 84 -11.09 18.17 7.36
N ILE A 85 -10.13 19.06 7.07
CA ILE A 85 -10.39 20.50 6.97
C ILE A 85 -11.36 20.81 5.82
N SER A 86 -11.17 20.20 4.65
CA SER A 86 -12.04 20.44 3.50
C SER A 86 -13.47 19.95 3.75
N ALA A 87 -13.63 18.74 4.31
CA ALA A 87 -14.93 18.19 4.65
C ALA A 87 -15.63 18.96 5.78
N THR A 88 -14.87 19.43 6.77
CA THR A 88 -15.42 20.27 7.85
C THR A 88 -15.95 21.60 7.31
N ARG A 89 -15.23 22.23 6.36
CA ARG A 89 -15.70 23.46 5.70
C ARG A 89 -16.95 23.23 4.85
N ALA A 90 -17.10 22.05 4.27
CA ALA A 90 -18.29 21.65 3.51
C ALA A 90 -19.48 21.26 4.40
N GLY A 91 -19.24 20.90 5.67
CA GLY A 91 -20.27 20.43 6.59
C GLY A 91 -20.80 19.02 6.28
N THR A 92 -20.10 18.23 5.44
CA THR A 92 -20.56 16.92 4.96
C THR A 92 -19.46 15.85 5.08
N ALA A 93 -19.82 14.58 4.86
CA ALA A 93 -18.85 13.48 4.75
C ALA A 93 -17.97 13.59 3.48
N LEU A 94 -16.76 13.04 3.51
CA LEU A 94 -15.83 13.05 2.37
C LEU A 94 -16.38 12.36 1.11
N PRO A 95 -17.02 11.18 1.18
CA PRO A 95 -17.56 10.52 -0.02
C PRO A 95 -18.60 11.37 -0.74
N LEU A 96 -19.46 12.05 0.02
CA LEU A 96 -20.48 12.95 -0.53
C LEU A 96 -19.85 14.20 -1.14
N LEU A 97 -18.85 14.78 -0.48
CA LEU A 97 -18.11 15.92 -1.03
C LEU A 97 -17.41 15.55 -2.35
N ARG A 98 -16.70 14.42 -2.38
CA ARG A 98 -16.03 13.91 -3.60
C ARG A 98 -17.03 13.59 -4.70
N LEU A 99 -18.19 13.01 -4.35
CA LEU A 99 -19.26 12.75 -5.30
C LEU A 99 -19.79 14.06 -5.91
N VAL A 100 -20.08 15.08 -5.09
CA VAL A 100 -20.54 16.39 -5.59
C VAL A 100 -19.49 17.08 -6.45
N GLN A 101 -18.21 17.04 -6.05
CA GLN A 101 -17.11 17.61 -6.83
C GLN A 101 -16.98 16.92 -8.19
N ASN A 102 -16.94 15.59 -8.20
CA ASN A 102 -16.86 14.81 -9.44
C ASN A 102 -18.09 15.01 -10.33
N LEU A 103 -19.30 15.09 -9.75
CA LEU A 103 -20.53 15.33 -10.49
C LEU A 103 -20.61 16.75 -11.06
N ASN A 104 -20.07 17.75 -10.39
CA ASN A 104 -20.00 19.11 -10.94
C ASN A 104 -18.98 19.20 -12.08
N GLU A 105 -17.83 18.53 -11.95
CA GLU A 105 -16.82 18.48 -13.02
C GLU A 105 -17.28 17.65 -14.22
N GLN A 106 -18.06 16.59 -14.01
CA GLN A 106 -18.58 15.71 -15.08
C GLN A 106 -19.97 16.11 -15.59
N GLY A 107 -20.75 16.87 -14.83
CA GLY A 107 -22.10 17.30 -15.21
C GLY A 107 -22.13 18.15 -16.47
N ASP A 108 -21.13 19.02 -16.65
CA ASP A 108 -20.96 19.79 -17.88
C ASP A 108 -20.63 18.92 -19.10
N GLN A 109 -19.98 17.75 -18.90
CA GLN A 109 -19.72 16.78 -19.97
C GLN A 109 -20.93 15.88 -20.25
N TRP A 110 -21.66 15.48 -19.21
CA TRP A 110 -22.78 14.54 -19.30
C TRP A 110 -24.09 15.15 -19.78
N ALA A 111 -24.25 16.47 -19.65
CA ALA A 111 -25.39 17.20 -20.20
C ALA A 111 -25.55 17.03 -21.74
N THR A 112 -24.52 16.53 -22.43
CA THR A 112 -24.53 16.30 -23.88
C THR A 112 -24.90 14.87 -24.29
N LEU A 113 -25.02 13.93 -23.36
CA LEU A 113 -25.31 12.52 -23.64
C LEU A 113 -26.81 12.21 -23.46
N PRO A 114 -27.46 11.45 -24.38
CA PRO A 114 -28.88 11.10 -24.30
C PRO A 114 -29.18 9.95 -23.32
N LEU A 115 -28.48 9.89 -22.19
CA LEU A 115 -28.67 8.88 -21.14
C LEU A 115 -29.42 9.52 -19.95
N PRO A 116 -30.34 8.79 -19.27
CA PRO A 116 -31.12 9.32 -18.16
C PRO A 116 -30.30 9.33 -16.84
N LEU A 117 -29.19 10.07 -16.85
CA LEU A 117 -28.29 10.23 -15.71
C LEU A 117 -28.87 11.18 -14.63
N ASP A 118 -29.92 11.93 -14.97
CA ASP A 118 -30.62 12.86 -14.07
C ASP A 118 -31.13 12.16 -12.78
N ILE A 119 -31.56 10.89 -12.89
CA ILE A 119 -32.02 10.08 -11.74
C ILE A 119 -30.90 9.89 -10.72
N TRP A 120 -29.66 9.69 -11.17
CA TRP A 120 -28.50 9.51 -10.29
C TRP A 120 -28.06 10.82 -9.66
N VAL A 121 -28.12 11.92 -10.42
CA VAL A 121 -27.83 13.28 -9.92
C VAL A 121 -28.84 13.67 -8.85
N ASP A 122 -30.13 13.40 -9.05
CA ASP A 122 -31.18 13.68 -8.07
C ASP A 122 -31.12 12.76 -6.85
N THR A 123 -30.76 11.49 -7.03
CA THR A 123 -30.52 10.56 -5.90
C THR A 123 -29.34 11.04 -5.05
N ALA A 124 -28.24 11.46 -5.69
CA ALA A 124 -27.07 12.01 -4.99
C ALA A 124 -27.41 13.31 -4.24
N ARG A 125 -28.19 14.20 -4.85
CA ARG A 125 -28.69 15.44 -4.18
C ARG A 125 -29.61 15.12 -3.02
N THR A 126 -30.49 14.13 -3.15
CA THR A 126 -31.40 13.72 -2.09
C THR A 126 -30.64 13.12 -0.91
N LEU A 127 -29.63 12.29 -1.18
CA LEU A 127 -28.73 11.73 -0.16
C LEU A 127 -27.87 12.81 0.50
N ALA A 128 -27.40 13.80 -0.27
CA ALA A 128 -26.64 14.93 0.25
C ALA A 128 -27.50 15.92 1.04
N GLY A 129 -28.80 15.97 0.79
CA GLY A 129 -29.78 16.80 1.50
C GLY A 129 -30.37 16.16 2.75
N VAL A 130 -30.03 14.91 3.08
CA VAL A 130 -30.42 14.31 4.36
C VAL A 130 -29.61 15.00 5.46
N ASP A 131 -30.30 15.75 6.32
CA ASP A 131 -29.68 16.43 7.46
C ASP A 131 -28.88 15.40 8.28
N PRO A 132 -27.55 15.59 8.44
CA PRO A 132 -26.75 14.65 9.19
C PRO A 132 -27.21 14.66 10.65
N ARG A 133 -27.51 13.47 11.18
CA ARG A 133 -27.88 13.26 12.60
C ARG A 133 -26.79 13.73 13.58
N ALA A 134 -25.57 13.93 13.10
CA ALA A 134 -24.42 14.36 13.88
C ALA A 134 -23.87 15.69 13.33
N PRO A 135 -23.17 16.49 14.15
CA PRO A 135 -22.52 17.71 13.69
C PRO A 135 -21.57 17.44 12.50
N GLY A 136 -21.63 18.27 11.46
CA GLY A 136 -20.86 18.06 10.23
C GLY A 136 -19.35 17.88 10.43
N TRP A 137 -18.76 18.56 11.42
CA TRP A 137 -17.34 18.41 11.77
C TRP A 137 -16.98 17.00 12.28
N LEU A 138 -17.91 16.35 13.01
CA LEU A 138 -17.71 14.99 13.54
C LEU A 138 -17.82 13.97 12.42
N VAL A 139 -18.79 14.16 11.52
CA VAL A 139 -18.94 13.32 10.32
C VAL A 139 -17.70 13.44 9.42
N ALA A 140 -17.22 14.66 9.19
CA ALA A 140 -15.99 14.92 8.45
C ALA A 140 -14.77 14.25 9.10
N PHE A 141 -14.61 14.37 10.42
CA PHE A 141 -13.51 13.74 11.15
C PHE A 141 -13.54 12.21 11.04
N LEU A 142 -14.69 11.58 11.37
CA LEU A 142 -14.81 10.12 11.32
C LEU A 142 -14.60 9.57 9.91
N SER A 143 -15.10 10.29 8.90
CA SER A 143 -14.88 9.93 7.50
C SER A 143 -13.41 10.05 7.09
N ALA A 144 -12.72 11.12 7.50
CA ALA A 144 -11.29 11.30 7.22
C ALA A 144 -10.45 10.27 7.96
N LEU A 145 -10.82 9.96 9.20
CA LEU A 145 -10.15 8.97 10.04
C LEU A 145 -10.29 7.57 9.45
N GLY A 146 -11.49 7.20 8.95
CA GLY A 146 -11.72 5.93 8.27
C GLY A 146 -10.83 5.78 7.03
N GLU A 147 -10.75 6.81 6.20
CA GLU A 147 -9.86 6.83 5.03
C GLU A 147 -8.38 6.70 5.46
N TRP A 148 -7.97 7.43 6.50
CA TRP A 148 -6.60 7.43 7.00
C TRP A 148 -6.18 6.06 7.54
N ILE A 149 -7.04 5.39 8.31
CA ILE A 149 -6.79 4.03 8.84
C ILE A 149 -6.77 3.01 7.70
N ASN A 150 -7.62 3.17 6.69
CA ASN A 150 -7.67 2.27 5.54
C ASN A 150 -6.36 2.31 4.73
N TRP A 151 -5.62 3.41 4.77
CA TRP A 151 -4.42 3.60 3.97
C TRP A 151 -3.28 2.61 4.31
N PRO A 152 -2.77 2.49 5.56
CA PRO A 152 -1.76 1.49 5.91
C PRO A 152 -2.28 0.05 5.75
N LEU A 153 -3.57 -0.20 6.00
CA LEU A 153 -4.17 -1.52 5.81
C LEU A 153 -4.19 -1.92 4.33
N ASN A 154 -4.53 -1.00 3.44
CA ASN A 154 -4.50 -1.21 2.00
C ASN A 154 -3.07 -1.46 1.49
N TRP A 155 -2.08 -0.72 2.00
CA TRP A 155 -0.68 -0.94 1.65
C TRP A 155 -0.19 -2.32 2.08
N LEU A 156 -0.52 -2.74 3.31
CA LEU A 156 -0.22 -4.09 3.79
C LEU A 156 -0.92 -5.16 2.95
N ALA A 157 -2.21 -5.00 2.68
CA ALA A 157 -2.99 -5.96 1.89
C ALA A 157 -2.41 -6.09 0.48
N LEU A 158 -2.13 -4.97 -0.19
CA LEU A 158 -1.52 -4.95 -1.51
C LEU A 158 -0.15 -5.62 -1.46
N TRP A 159 0.72 -5.23 -0.53
CA TRP A 159 2.06 -5.80 -0.39
C TRP A 159 2.03 -7.32 -0.18
N LEU A 160 1.16 -7.82 0.71
CA LEU A 160 1.01 -9.26 0.98
C LEU A 160 0.42 -10.01 -0.22
N VAL A 161 -0.70 -9.54 -0.78
CA VAL A 161 -1.38 -10.28 -1.87
C VAL A 161 -0.55 -10.23 -3.15
N TYR A 162 -0.07 -9.05 -3.53
CA TYR A 162 0.76 -8.88 -4.72
C TYR A 162 2.12 -9.57 -4.55
N GLY A 163 2.77 -9.38 -3.40
CA GLY A 163 4.05 -10.02 -3.09
C GLY A 163 3.99 -11.53 -3.13
N LEU A 164 2.88 -12.14 -2.68
CA LEU A 164 2.68 -13.58 -2.80
C LEU A 164 2.65 -14.02 -4.26
N GLY A 165 1.94 -13.28 -5.12
CA GLY A 165 1.90 -13.55 -6.56
C GLY A 165 3.30 -13.49 -7.18
N VAL A 166 4.07 -12.44 -6.87
CA VAL A 166 5.45 -12.29 -7.37
C VAL A 166 6.37 -13.39 -6.85
N LEU A 167 6.24 -13.77 -5.57
CA LEU A 167 7.00 -14.87 -4.98
C LEU A 167 6.69 -16.21 -5.66
N VAL A 168 5.41 -16.50 -5.91
CA VAL A 168 4.98 -17.72 -6.63
C VAL A 168 5.59 -17.75 -8.02
N VAL A 169 5.49 -16.66 -8.80
CA VAL A 169 6.10 -16.61 -10.13
C VAL A 169 7.63 -16.74 -10.04
N SER A 170 8.27 -16.08 -9.08
CA SER A 170 9.71 -16.18 -8.87
C SER A 170 10.14 -17.62 -8.55
N LYS A 171 9.35 -18.35 -7.74
CA LYS A 171 9.55 -19.77 -7.44
C LYS A 171 9.40 -20.63 -8.70
N LEU A 172 8.38 -20.38 -9.51
CA LEU A 172 8.17 -21.07 -10.80
C LEU A 172 9.32 -20.83 -11.79
N LEU A 173 9.97 -19.66 -11.72
CA LEU A 173 11.14 -19.31 -12.53
C LEU A 173 12.48 -19.83 -11.94
N GLY A 174 12.44 -20.53 -10.81
CA GLY A 174 13.59 -21.19 -10.19
C GLY A 174 14.25 -20.45 -9.02
N GLY A 175 13.65 -19.38 -8.48
CA GLY A 175 14.21 -18.62 -7.37
C GLY A 175 14.20 -19.39 -6.03
N PRO A 176 15.34 -19.52 -5.31
CA PRO A 176 15.42 -20.30 -4.08
C PRO A 176 14.94 -19.55 -2.82
N THR A 177 14.50 -18.29 -2.91
CA THR A 177 14.14 -17.44 -1.74
C THR A 177 13.10 -18.05 -0.81
N THR A 178 13.19 -17.75 0.50
CA THR A 178 12.12 -18.04 1.47
C THR A 178 11.06 -16.93 1.45
N LEU A 179 9.88 -17.22 2.00
CA LEU A 179 8.79 -16.24 2.13
C LEU A 179 9.22 -15.06 3.04
N GLN A 180 9.87 -15.37 4.15
CA GLN A 180 10.30 -14.40 5.15
C GLN A 180 11.34 -13.43 4.57
N ARG A 181 12.38 -13.98 3.92
CA ARG A 181 13.42 -13.19 3.24
C ARG A 181 12.84 -12.30 2.14
N PHE A 182 11.89 -12.83 1.37
CA PHE A 182 11.25 -12.10 0.29
C PHE A 182 10.46 -10.89 0.80
N TYR A 183 9.62 -11.08 1.82
CA TYR A 183 8.83 -9.99 2.38
C TYR A 183 9.72 -8.97 3.11
N ALA A 184 10.70 -9.42 3.89
CA ALA A 184 11.66 -8.52 4.55
C ALA A 184 12.33 -7.55 3.54
N ALA A 185 12.76 -8.05 2.38
CA ALA A 185 13.39 -7.22 1.36
C ALA A 185 12.41 -6.31 0.61
N THR A 186 11.27 -6.85 0.18
CA THR A 186 10.31 -6.09 -0.64
C THR A 186 9.57 -5.01 0.13
N ALA A 187 9.51 -5.09 1.47
CA ALA A 187 8.95 -4.03 2.32
C ALA A 187 9.61 -2.67 2.09
N TYR A 188 10.93 -2.64 1.83
CA TYR A 188 11.66 -1.39 1.59
C TYR A 188 11.20 -0.62 0.35
N ALA A 189 10.59 -1.29 -0.62
CA ALA A 189 10.03 -0.65 -1.80
C ALA A 189 8.91 0.34 -1.48
N PHE A 190 8.29 0.28 -0.30
CA PHE A 190 7.27 1.24 0.13
C PHE A 190 7.86 2.57 0.61
N THR A 191 9.17 2.63 0.89
CA THR A 191 9.82 3.84 1.41
C THR A 191 9.66 5.06 0.50
N PRO A 192 9.90 4.97 -0.82
CA PRO A 192 9.69 6.10 -1.73
C PRO A 192 8.23 6.55 -1.83
N LEU A 193 7.25 5.69 -1.48
CA LEU A 193 5.84 6.07 -1.50
C LEU A 193 5.48 7.09 -0.40
N LEU A 194 6.38 7.37 0.54
CA LEU A 194 6.21 8.49 1.47
C LEU A 194 6.08 9.83 0.74
N LEU A 195 6.60 9.95 -0.49
CA LEU A 195 6.39 11.10 -1.36
C LEU A 195 4.90 11.33 -1.70
N ALA A 196 4.06 10.29 -1.67
CA ALA A 196 2.62 10.40 -1.87
C ALA A 196 1.92 11.18 -0.74
N ALA A 197 2.57 11.39 0.41
CA ALA A 197 2.09 12.29 1.46
C ALA A 197 1.84 13.71 0.91
N LEU A 198 2.62 14.13 -0.09
CA LEU A 198 2.52 15.46 -0.72
C LEU A 198 1.36 15.57 -1.72
N SER A 199 0.58 14.50 -1.92
CA SER A 199 -0.57 14.47 -2.85
C SER A 199 -1.56 15.63 -2.73
N PRO A 200 -1.82 16.26 -1.56
CA PRO A 200 -2.75 17.39 -1.48
C PRO A 200 -2.21 18.69 -2.07
N ILE A 201 -0.91 18.78 -2.35
CA ILE A 201 -0.28 19.98 -2.89
C ILE A 201 -0.48 20.02 -4.41
N PRO A 202 -1.14 21.05 -4.98
CA PRO A 202 -1.35 21.15 -6.42
C PRO A 202 -0.03 21.06 -7.20
N CYS A 203 -0.03 20.31 -8.32
CA CYS A 203 1.13 20.02 -9.19
C CYS A 203 2.27 19.22 -8.53
N LEU A 204 2.75 19.64 -7.35
CA LEU A 204 3.82 18.96 -6.62
C LEU A 204 3.40 17.56 -6.17
N GLY A 205 2.14 17.39 -5.72
CA GLY A 205 1.62 16.12 -5.24
C GLY A 205 1.57 15.05 -6.33
N ALA A 206 1.13 15.40 -7.53
CA ALA A 206 1.10 14.48 -8.67
C ALA A 206 2.53 14.07 -9.08
N LEU A 207 3.45 15.03 -9.19
CA LEU A 207 4.85 14.77 -9.54
C LEU A 207 5.55 13.91 -8.47
N ALA A 208 5.41 14.25 -7.19
CA ALA A 208 6.01 13.51 -6.09
C ALA A 208 5.46 12.07 -6.00
N THR A 209 4.15 11.90 -6.20
CA THR A 209 3.52 10.57 -6.23
C THR A 209 4.05 9.74 -7.40
N PHE A 210 4.14 10.34 -8.60
CA PHE A 210 4.69 9.67 -9.78
C PHE A 210 6.14 9.22 -9.56
N VAL A 211 7.00 10.11 -9.06
CA VAL A 211 8.39 9.79 -8.72
C VAL A 211 8.46 8.68 -7.67
N GLY A 212 7.63 8.75 -6.64
CA GLY A 212 7.54 7.72 -5.59
C GLY A 212 7.14 6.35 -6.14
N ILE A 213 6.18 6.29 -7.08
CA ILE A 213 5.74 5.04 -7.72
C ILE A 213 6.85 4.47 -8.60
N VAL A 214 7.48 5.29 -9.45
CA VAL A 214 8.56 4.82 -10.33
C VAL A 214 9.71 4.27 -9.49
N TRP A 215 10.10 4.97 -8.42
CA TRP A 215 11.15 4.51 -7.53
C TRP A 215 10.75 3.24 -6.77
N MET A 216 9.51 3.16 -6.26
CA MET A 216 8.99 1.95 -5.64
C MET A 216 9.14 0.74 -6.56
N VAL A 217 8.76 0.85 -7.84
CA VAL A 217 8.88 -0.23 -8.82
C VAL A 217 10.34 -0.65 -9.02
N VAL A 218 11.26 0.31 -9.17
CA VAL A 218 12.70 0.04 -9.31
C VAL A 218 13.24 -0.70 -8.08
N MET A 219 12.92 -0.23 -6.88
CA MET A 219 13.33 -0.89 -5.63
C MET A 219 12.72 -2.27 -5.49
N TYR A 220 11.46 -2.45 -5.89
CA TYR A 220 10.78 -3.73 -5.81
C TYR A 220 11.44 -4.77 -6.73
N ILE A 221 11.70 -4.41 -8.00
CA ILE A 221 12.41 -5.27 -8.95
C ILE A 221 13.80 -5.61 -8.42
N HIS A 222 14.53 -4.62 -7.90
CA HIS A 222 15.87 -4.84 -7.35
C HIS A 222 15.84 -5.75 -6.12
N ALA A 223 14.89 -5.56 -5.21
CA ALA A 223 14.70 -6.43 -4.04
C ALA A 223 14.45 -7.88 -4.48
N VAL A 224 13.55 -8.09 -5.44
CA VAL A 224 13.24 -9.41 -6.01
C VAL A 224 14.49 -10.02 -6.64
N TYR A 225 15.23 -9.27 -7.46
CA TYR A 225 16.49 -9.72 -8.05
C TYR A 225 17.48 -10.20 -6.97
N VAL A 226 17.72 -9.39 -5.93
CA VAL A 226 18.67 -9.70 -4.84
C VAL A 226 18.27 -10.95 -4.07
N VAL A 227 17.00 -11.07 -3.65
CA VAL A 227 16.59 -12.21 -2.79
C VAL A 227 16.36 -13.50 -3.56
N THR A 228 15.99 -13.42 -4.84
CA THR A 228 15.74 -14.59 -5.67
C THR A 228 16.96 -15.07 -6.44
N GLY A 229 17.99 -14.24 -6.62
CA GLY A 229 19.15 -14.57 -7.44
C GLY A 229 18.81 -14.88 -8.90
N LEU A 230 17.60 -14.54 -9.35
CA LEU A 230 17.19 -14.66 -10.76
C LEU A 230 17.97 -13.67 -11.61
N ASP A 231 18.08 -13.94 -12.92
CA ASP A 231 18.54 -12.89 -13.83
C ASP A 231 17.55 -11.71 -13.84
N MET A 232 18.04 -10.51 -14.16
CA MET A 232 17.23 -9.30 -14.14
C MET A 232 15.97 -9.41 -15.02
N GLY A 233 16.05 -10.10 -16.17
CA GLY A 233 14.92 -10.30 -17.06
C GLY A 233 13.82 -11.14 -16.41
N ARG A 234 14.19 -12.24 -15.74
CA ARG A 234 13.26 -13.07 -14.97
C ARG A 234 12.72 -12.37 -13.73
N ALA A 235 13.51 -11.54 -13.06
CA ALA A 235 13.04 -10.73 -11.93
C ALA A 235 12.00 -9.68 -12.38
N ILE A 236 12.25 -8.98 -13.50
CA ILE A 236 11.28 -8.07 -14.11
C ILE A 236 10.01 -8.84 -14.49
N LEU A 237 10.17 -9.98 -15.16
CA LEU A 237 9.04 -10.82 -15.56
C LEU A 237 8.22 -11.26 -14.34
N SER A 238 8.85 -11.68 -13.25
CA SER A 238 8.13 -12.13 -12.06
C SER A 238 7.34 -11.03 -11.37
N VAL A 239 7.81 -9.78 -11.44
CA VAL A 239 7.11 -8.61 -10.92
C VAL A 239 5.89 -8.26 -11.79
N PHE A 240 6.04 -8.23 -13.12
CA PHE A 240 4.95 -7.79 -13.99
C PHE A 240 3.92 -8.87 -14.34
N LEU A 241 4.28 -10.16 -14.29
CA LEU A 241 3.39 -11.25 -14.69
C LEU A 241 2.10 -11.34 -13.84
N PRO A 242 2.14 -11.24 -12.49
CA PRO A 242 0.92 -11.21 -11.68
C PRO A 242 0.00 -10.03 -12.02
N ALA A 243 0.58 -8.85 -12.27
CA ALA A 243 -0.19 -7.67 -12.65
C ALA A 243 -0.87 -7.84 -14.01
N ALA A 244 -0.16 -8.41 -14.99
CA ALA A 244 -0.72 -8.73 -16.30
C ALA A 244 -1.88 -9.73 -16.20
N LEU A 245 -1.74 -10.76 -15.36
CA LEU A 245 -2.81 -11.75 -15.13
C LEU A 245 -4.06 -11.11 -14.53
N VAL A 246 -3.91 -10.28 -13.49
CA VAL A 246 -5.03 -9.55 -12.87
C VAL A 246 -5.71 -8.63 -13.89
N ALA A 247 -4.93 -7.94 -14.74
CA ALA A 247 -5.48 -7.07 -15.78
C ALA A 247 -6.32 -7.87 -16.80
N VAL A 248 -5.83 -9.01 -17.28
CA VAL A 248 -6.56 -9.88 -18.21
C VAL A 248 -7.86 -10.40 -17.59
N VAL A 249 -7.81 -10.89 -16.35
CA VAL A 249 -9.01 -11.34 -15.63
C VAL A 249 -10.02 -10.20 -15.45
N GLY A 250 -9.54 -9.01 -15.11
CA GLY A 250 -10.38 -7.81 -14.98
C GLY A 250 -11.10 -7.45 -16.29
N VAL A 251 -10.39 -7.49 -17.42
CA VAL A 251 -10.98 -7.23 -18.75
C VAL A 251 -12.04 -8.27 -19.10
N ILE A 252 -11.79 -9.56 -18.81
CA ILE A 252 -12.76 -10.63 -19.06
C ILE A 252 -14.02 -10.43 -18.22
N MET A 253 -13.87 -10.12 -16.92
CA MET A 253 -15.00 -9.87 -16.03
C MET A 253 -15.82 -8.66 -16.47
N LEU A 254 -15.15 -7.57 -16.85
CA LEU A 254 -15.82 -6.37 -17.36
C LEU A 254 -16.60 -6.67 -18.64
N GLY A 255 -16.01 -7.39 -19.60
CA GLY A 255 -16.70 -7.84 -20.81
C GLY A 255 -17.93 -8.70 -20.50
N ALA A 256 -17.82 -9.63 -19.55
CA ALA A 256 -18.92 -10.47 -19.11
C ALA A 256 -20.06 -9.65 -18.48
N THR A 257 -19.74 -8.66 -17.63
CA THR A 257 -20.75 -7.78 -17.03
C THR A 257 -21.47 -6.92 -18.07
N ILE A 258 -20.76 -6.37 -19.06
CA ILE A 258 -21.37 -5.59 -20.15
C ILE A 258 -22.33 -6.48 -20.95
N LEU A 259 -21.90 -7.69 -21.32
CA LEU A 259 -22.74 -8.65 -22.05
C LEU A 259 -23.99 -9.02 -21.23
N SER A 260 -23.85 -9.27 -19.94
CA SER A 260 -24.97 -9.57 -19.06
C SER A 260 -25.96 -8.41 -18.94
N LEU A 261 -25.49 -7.16 -18.88
CA LEU A 261 -26.35 -5.98 -18.83
C LEU A 261 -27.07 -5.75 -20.17
N LEU A 262 -26.39 -5.97 -21.30
CA LEU A 262 -27.02 -5.88 -22.63
C LEU A 262 -28.13 -6.92 -22.80
N GLN A 263 -27.95 -8.13 -22.27
CA GLN A 263 -28.97 -9.17 -22.30
C GLN A 263 -30.22 -8.84 -21.46
N LEU A 264 -30.09 -8.03 -20.40
CA LEU A 264 -31.23 -7.60 -19.59
C LEU A 264 -32.04 -6.46 -20.23
N LEU A 265 -31.47 -5.79 -21.24
CA LEU A 265 -32.06 -4.63 -21.91
C LEU A 265 -32.80 -4.99 -23.21
N ILE A 266 -32.62 -6.21 -23.73
CA ILE A 266 -33.26 -6.73 -24.95
C ILE A 266 -34.41 -7.65 -24.55
#